data_AF-A0A143XBL4-F1
#
_entry.id   AF-A0A143XBL4-F1
#
_cell.length_a   1.000
_cell.length_b   1.000
_cell.length_c   1.000
_cell.angle_alpha   90.00
_cell.angle_beta   90.00
_cell.angle_gamma   90.00
#
_symmetry.space_group_name_H-M   'P 1'
#
loop_
_entity.id
_entity.type
_entity.pdbx_description
1 polymer ?
#
loop_
_entity_poly.entity_id
_entity_poly.type
_entity_poly.pdbx_seq_one_letter_code
_entity_poly.pdbx_strand_id
1 'polypeptide(L)'
;MLAAMLESDGQRFQYEIPTCPGDGSPWTVGYPGCIEKSMAIFPLIMRYKFADVCKAAFCINSWHQNRSAQSCIVSLNTALISAEAFGENPITTYEDFKTFYRELDKLNLVSFREDYVIPVLGHTKLCFKGRWWPALHGCGMVHEYSRLCFANSICQEAGKSDEFESLLSYVASMTTLLEGAGWDGEEVGDIALHMPTASHWGNTARWFEESPYAQLPSDVLEVLSNKDKPVENAHFVKRADTTYPLFNPSILIDYLGFCCELLDTKALTGAVDSHLAFNADSFYTSNILDR
;
A
#
# COMPACT_ATOMS: atom_id res chain seq x y z
N MET A 1 11.93 11.29 16.11
CA MET A 1 11.73 12.19 14.96
C MET A 1 12.91 13.14 14.87
N LEU A 2 13.42 13.36 13.66
CA LEU A 2 14.46 14.36 13.40
C LEU A 2 13.82 15.49 12.59
N ALA A 3 13.78 16.69 13.16
CA ALA A 3 13.34 17.89 12.44
C ALA A 3 14.48 18.40 11.55
N ALA A 4 14.18 18.68 10.29
CA ALA A 4 15.14 19.23 9.35
C ALA A 4 14.52 20.37 8.52
N MET A 5 15.40 21.19 7.93
CA MET A 5 15.02 22.34 7.13
C MET A 5 15.67 22.27 5.75
N LEU A 6 14.87 22.41 4.71
CA LEU A 6 15.32 22.57 3.33
C LEU A 6 15.03 24.02 2.88
N GLU A 7 16.00 24.64 2.23
CA GLU A 7 15.81 25.90 1.52
C GLU A 7 15.85 25.64 0.01
N SER A 8 14.77 25.94 -0.70
CA SER A 8 14.68 25.86 -2.16
C SER A 8 13.88 27.07 -2.66
N ASP A 9 14.37 27.74 -3.71
CA ASP A 9 13.72 28.90 -4.34
C ASP A 9 13.29 30.02 -3.36
N GLY A 10 14.07 30.25 -2.31
CA GLY A 10 13.80 31.28 -1.29
C GLY A 10 12.68 30.94 -0.30
N GLN A 11 12.11 29.73 -0.37
CA GLN A 11 11.18 29.21 0.62
C GLN A 11 11.88 28.25 1.59
N ARG A 12 11.54 28.39 2.88
CA ARG A 12 11.96 27.48 3.96
C ARG A 12 10.90 26.42 4.18
N PHE A 13 11.33 25.17 4.14
CA PHE A 13 10.47 24.01 4.27
C PHE A 13 10.87 23.22 5.51
N GLN A 14 9.91 23.00 6.43
CA GLN A 14 10.06 22.14 7.60
C GLN A 14 9.51 20.74 7.29
N TYR A 15 10.21 19.71 7.76
CA TYR A 15 9.80 18.32 7.63
C TYR A 15 10.33 17.47 8.80
N GLU A 16 9.61 16.38 9.08
CA GLU A 16 9.97 15.40 10.11
C GLU A 16 10.31 14.07 9.46
N ILE A 17 11.51 13.57 9.70
CA ILE A 17 11.89 12.22 9.26
C ILE A 17 11.41 11.22 10.32
N PRO A 18 10.60 10.19 9.94
CA PRO A 18 10.30 9.08 10.83
C PRO A 18 11.59 8.38 11.24
N THR A 19 11.81 8.22 12.55
CA THR A 19 13.01 7.59 13.07
C THR A 19 12.69 6.35 13.89
N CYS A 20 13.54 5.34 13.78
CA CYS A 20 13.52 4.10 14.54
C CYS A 20 13.45 4.40 16.06
N PRO A 21 12.51 3.82 16.81
CA PRO A 21 12.50 3.92 18.26
C PRO A 21 13.76 3.26 18.85
N GLY A 22 14.70 4.05 19.35
CA GLY A 22 15.91 3.57 20.03
C GLY A 22 17.21 4.22 19.55
N ASP A 23 17.45 4.27 18.24
CA ASP A 23 18.73 4.76 17.69
C ASP A 23 18.62 6.03 16.82
N GLY A 24 17.39 6.48 16.52
CA GLY A 24 17.19 7.70 15.75
C GLY A 24 17.50 7.58 14.25
N SER A 25 17.77 6.37 13.75
CA SER A 25 17.97 6.13 12.31
C SER A 25 16.66 6.30 11.53
N PRO A 26 16.70 6.73 10.25
CA PRO A 26 15.50 6.82 9.43
C PRO A 26 14.77 5.47 9.33
N TRP A 27 13.46 5.45 9.56
CA TRP A 27 12.75 4.20 9.79
C TRP A 27 12.24 3.53 8.52
N THR A 28 13.16 2.86 7.83
CA THR A 28 12.89 1.93 6.73
C THR A 28 13.55 0.60 7.07
N VAL A 29 12.79 -0.49 7.11
CA VAL A 29 13.29 -1.85 7.38
C VAL A 29 13.79 -2.50 6.08
N GLY A 30 13.17 -2.21 4.93
CA GLY A 30 13.42 -2.90 3.66
C GLY A 30 14.10 -2.12 2.52
N TYR A 31 14.12 -0.78 2.54
CA TYR A 31 14.50 0.03 1.36
C TYR A 31 15.57 1.09 1.65
N PRO A 32 16.86 0.72 1.66
CA PRO A 32 17.97 1.66 1.86
C PRO A 32 17.96 2.78 0.81
N GLY A 33 18.21 4.03 1.22
CA GLY A 33 18.24 5.18 0.31
C GLY A 33 16.88 5.85 0.06
N CYS A 34 15.79 5.24 0.55
CA CYS A 34 14.43 5.75 0.37
C CYS A 34 14.24 7.13 1.01
N ILE A 35 14.90 7.39 2.13
CA ILE A 35 14.75 8.62 2.90
C ILE A 35 15.45 9.77 2.17
N GLU A 36 16.67 9.56 1.70
CA GLU A 36 17.42 10.52 0.87
C GLU A 36 16.64 10.85 -0.41
N LYS A 37 16.03 9.84 -1.03
CA LYS A 37 15.19 10.00 -2.21
C LYS A 37 13.92 10.79 -1.91
N SER A 38 13.27 10.53 -0.77
CA SER A 38 12.11 11.31 -0.32
C SER A 38 12.45 12.80 -0.10
N MET A 39 13.66 13.10 0.39
CA MET A 39 14.13 14.48 0.53
C MET A 39 14.25 15.21 -0.81
N ALA A 40 14.69 14.51 -1.86
CA ALA A 40 14.75 15.08 -3.21
C ALA A 40 13.35 15.33 -3.79
N ILE A 41 12.33 14.58 -3.34
CA ILE A 41 10.93 14.70 -3.79
C ILE A 41 10.20 15.84 -3.08
N PHE A 42 10.58 16.20 -1.84
CA PHE A 42 9.90 17.25 -1.05
C PHE A 42 9.67 18.55 -1.80
N PRO A 43 10.68 19.20 -2.41
CA PRO A 43 10.49 20.50 -3.06
C PRO A 43 9.48 20.46 -4.20
N LEU A 44 9.23 19.29 -4.80
CA LEU A 44 8.20 19.10 -5.81
C LEU A 44 6.81 19.00 -5.18
N ILE A 45 6.61 18.06 -4.26
CA ILE A 45 5.27 17.78 -3.71
C ILE A 45 4.71 18.94 -2.90
N MET A 46 5.58 19.72 -2.25
CA MET A 46 5.19 20.87 -1.43
C MET A 46 4.67 22.05 -2.25
N ARG A 47 4.74 22.02 -3.59
CA ARG A 47 4.16 23.06 -4.45
C ARG A 47 2.66 22.88 -4.65
N TYR A 48 2.16 21.66 -4.47
CA TYR A 48 0.82 21.26 -4.84
C TYR A 48 -0.08 21.04 -3.63
N LYS A 49 -1.39 21.02 -3.85
CA LYS A 49 -2.38 20.67 -2.84
C LYS A 49 -2.19 19.23 -2.36
N PHE A 50 -2.17 19.03 -1.05
CA PHE A 50 -1.95 17.72 -0.44
C PHE A 50 -2.83 16.61 -1.03
N ALA A 51 -4.14 16.83 -1.09
CA ALA A 51 -5.10 15.85 -1.60
C ALA A 51 -4.83 15.46 -3.06
N ASP A 52 -4.41 16.43 -3.89
CA ASP A 52 -4.05 16.19 -5.29
C ASP A 52 -2.75 15.40 -5.42
N VAL A 53 -1.76 15.65 -4.55
CA VAL A 53 -0.53 14.85 -4.50
C VAL A 53 -0.82 13.43 -4.03
N CYS A 54 -1.66 13.24 -3.01
CA CYS A 54 -2.07 11.90 -2.57
C CYS A 54 -2.69 11.10 -3.72
N LYS A 55 -3.61 11.72 -4.48
CA LYS A 55 -4.23 11.11 -5.67
C LYS A 55 -3.21 10.81 -6.77
N ALA A 56 -2.29 11.74 -7.06
CA ALA A 56 -1.23 11.54 -8.05
C ALA A 56 -0.26 10.42 -7.65
N ALA A 57 0.18 10.40 -6.40
CA ALA A 57 1.04 9.35 -5.87
C ALA A 57 0.36 7.98 -5.89
N PHE A 58 -0.91 7.92 -5.48
CA PHE A 58 -1.69 6.70 -5.54
C PHE A 58 -1.85 6.18 -6.98
N CYS A 59 -2.12 7.07 -7.95
CA CYS A 59 -2.19 6.73 -9.37
C CYS A 59 -0.88 6.10 -9.87
N ILE A 60 0.26 6.72 -9.53
CA ILE A 60 1.60 6.25 -9.93
C ILE A 60 1.91 4.90 -9.28
N ASN A 61 1.69 4.79 -7.97
CA ASN A 61 2.06 3.61 -7.20
C ASN A 61 1.18 2.39 -7.50
N SER A 62 -0.10 2.62 -7.84
CA SER A 62 -1.04 1.55 -8.21
C SER A 62 -0.92 1.09 -9.66
N TRP A 63 -0.13 1.77 -10.49
CA TRP A 63 0.08 1.37 -11.88
C TRP A 63 0.87 0.06 -11.95
N HIS A 64 0.36 -0.91 -12.71
CA HIS A 64 0.89 -2.27 -12.71
C HIS A 64 2.39 -2.32 -13.12
N GLN A 65 2.81 -1.52 -14.10
CA GLN A 65 4.20 -1.48 -14.55
C GLN A 65 5.17 -0.91 -13.50
N ASN A 66 4.66 -0.17 -12.52
CA ASN A 66 5.48 0.43 -11.45
C ASN A 66 5.69 -0.50 -10.27
N ARG A 67 5.09 -1.70 -10.27
CA ARG A 67 5.16 -2.63 -9.13
C ARG A 67 6.56 -3.12 -8.80
N SER A 68 7.45 -3.16 -9.79
CA SER A 68 8.88 -3.48 -9.59
C SER A 68 9.71 -2.27 -9.17
N ALA A 69 9.19 -1.04 -9.22
CA ALA A 69 9.88 0.17 -8.78
C ALA A 69 9.57 0.48 -7.30
N GLN A 70 9.79 -0.50 -6.42
CA GLN A 70 9.34 -0.45 -5.02
C GLN A 70 10.00 0.69 -4.24
N SER A 71 11.31 0.93 -4.45
CA SER A 71 11.98 2.07 -3.80
C SER A 71 11.34 3.40 -4.19
N CYS A 72 10.85 3.54 -5.43
CA CYS A 72 10.17 4.74 -5.89
C CYS A 72 8.81 4.92 -5.19
N ILE A 73 8.05 3.83 -5.07
CA ILE A 73 6.75 3.78 -4.39
C ILE A 73 6.92 4.20 -2.93
N VAL A 74 7.84 3.54 -2.21
CA VAL A 74 8.06 3.79 -0.78
C VAL A 74 8.61 5.20 -0.56
N SER A 75 9.50 5.70 -1.42
CA SER A 75 10.03 7.08 -1.29
C SER A 75 8.96 8.14 -1.49
N LEU A 76 8.02 7.91 -2.42
CA LEU A 76 6.90 8.83 -2.65
C LEU A 76 5.90 8.81 -1.49
N ASN A 77 5.56 7.64 -0.96
CA ASN A 77 4.73 7.52 0.25
C ASN A 77 5.44 8.17 1.46
N THR A 78 6.74 7.95 1.61
CA THR A 78 7.57 8.57 2.66
C THR A 78 7.54 10.10 2.56
N ALA A 79 7.68 10.64 1.36
CA ALA A 79 7.63 12.07 1.13
C ALA A 79 6.26 12.65 1.55
N LEU A 80 5.16 11.97 1.23
CA LEU A 80 3.81 12.38 1.64
C LEU A 80 3.58 12.34 3.16
N ILE A 81 4.12 11.34 3.84
CA ILE A 81 3.97 11.18 5.31
C ILE A 81 4.80 12.21 6.07
N SER A 82 5.99 12.52 5.56
CA SER A 82 7.00 13.32 6.27
C SER A 82 6.87 14.83 6.03
N ALA A 83 6.22 15.26 4.95
CA ALA A 83 6.08 16.66 4.60
C ALA A 83 5.03 17.38 5.46
N GLU A 84 5.45 18.45 6.14
CA GLU A 84 4.57 19.21 7.04
C GLU A 84 3.80 20.34 6.34
N ALA A 85 4.26 20.80 5.19
CA ALA A 85 3.64 21.91 4.45
C ALA A 85 3.40 21.53 2.98
N PHE A 86 2.31 22.02 2.42
CA PHE A 86 1.91 21.82 1.03
C PHE A 86 1.42 23.15 0.46
N GLY A 87 1.51 23.27 -0.86
CA GLY A 87 1.12 24.46 -1.59
C GLY A 87 -0.32 24.38 -2.06
N GLU A 88 -0.66 25.30 -2.98
CA GLU A 88 -2.02 25.46 -3.49
C GLU A 88 -2.14 25.11 -4.98
N ASN A 89 -1.06 24.68 -5.64
CA ASN A 89 -1.13 24.32 -7.06
C ASN A 89 -1.98 23.04 -7.22
N PRO A 90 -3.00 23.05 -8.10
CA PRO A 90 -3.85 21.89 -8.30
C PRO A 90 -3.21 20.84 -9.22
N ILE A 91 -3.65 19.57 -9.08
CA ILE A 91 -3.44 18.50 -10.07
C ILE A 91 -4.80 17.90 -10.41
N THR A 92 -5.51 18.53 -11.35
CA THR A 92 -6.90 18.20 -11.67
C THR A 92 -7.04 17.50 -13.02
N THR A 93 -6.24 17.90 -14.01
CA THR A 93 -6.27 17.31 -15.35
C THR A 93 -5.16 16.29 -15.54
N TYR A 94 -5.29 15.44 -16.56
CA TYR A 94 -4.21 14.53 -16.94
C TYR A 94 -2.94 15.25 -17.45
N GLU A 95 -3.07 16.47 -17.99
CA GLU A 95 -1.90 17.29 -18.36
C GLU A 95 -1.15 17.80 -17.13
N ASP A 96 -1.86 18.20 -16.07
CA ASP A 96 -1.25 18.57 -14.79
C ASP A 96 -0.53 17.36 -14.19
N PHE A 97 -1.17 16.20 -14.21
CA PHE A 97 -0.60 14.95 -13.74
C PHE A 97 0.68 14.58 -14.52
N LYS A 98 0.68 14.67 -15.85
CA LYS A 98 1.88 14.43 -16.67
C LYS A 98 3.01 15.41 -16.34
N THR A 99 2.67 16.66 -16.05
CA THR A 99 3.67 17.68 -15.67
C THR A 99 4.31 17.32 -14.33
N PHE A 100 3.49 17.03 -13.32
CA PHE A 100 3.94 16.54 -12.01
C PHE A 100 4.83 15.29 -12.15
N TYR A 101 4.37 14.28 -12.91
CA TYR A 101 5.09 13.04 -13.11
C TYR A 101 6.48 13.27 -13.74
N ARG A 102 6.58 14.09 -14.79
CA ARG A 102 7.87 14.34 -15.49
C ARG A 102 8.91 15.01 -14.60
N GLU A 103 8.47 15.78 -13.61
CA GLU A 103 9.37 16.31 -12.59
C GLU A 103 9.74 15.24 -11.56
N LEU A 104 8.76 14.45 -11.11
CA LEU A 104 8.98 13.35 -10.16
C LEU A 104 9.96 12.31 -10.71
N ASP A 105 9.79 11.88 -11.96
CA ASP A 105 10.61 10.85 -12.61
C ASP A 105 12.10 11.19 -12.62
N LYS A 106 12.44 12.49 -12.74
CA LYS A 106 13.82 12.98 -12.68
C LYS A 106 14.42 12.91 -11.27
N LEU A 107 13.57 12.98 -10.25
CA LEU A 107 13.96 13.01 -8.83
C LEU A 107 13.92 11.61 -8.21
N ASN A 108 13.05 10.73 -8.71
CA ASN A 108 12.71 9.44 -8.12
C ASN A 108 13.26 8.28 -8.95
N LEU A 109 14.56 8.28 -9.24
CA LEU A 109 15.22 7.31 -10.12
C LEU A 109 15.18 5.89 -9.56
N VAL A 110 14.79 4.90 -10.37
CA VAL A 110 14.74 3.49 -9.99
C VAL A 110 16.10 2.99 -9.48
N SER A 111 16.07 2.21 -8.39
CA SER A 111 17.28 1.62 -7.80
C SER A 111 17.77 0.43 -8.64
N PHE A 112 19.08 0.21 -8.69
CA PHE A 112 19.65 -1.01 -9.29
C PHE A 112 19.40 -2.29 -8.46
N ARG A 113 18.84 -2.14 -7.25
CA ARG A 113 18.55 -3.22 -6.29
C ARG A 113 17.09 -3.67 -6.32
N GLU A 114 16.32 -3.21 -7.29
CA GLU A 114 14.93 -3.61 -7.43
C GLU A 114 14.84 -5.03 -7.97
N ASP A 115 13.86 -5.79 -7.47
CA ASP A 115 13.54 -7.12 -7.94
C ASP A 115 12.33 -7.07 -8.88
N TYR A 116 12.31 -7.99 -9.86
CA TYR A 116 11.13 -8.16 -10.70
C TYR A 116 9.96 -8.65 -9.86
N VAL A 117 8.85 -7.94 -10.00
CA VAL A 117 7.59 -8.24 -9.33
C VAL A 117 6.55 -8.61 -10.37
N ILE A 118 5.79 -9.69 -10.13
CA ILE A 118 4.60 -9.96 -10.94
C ILE A 118 3.58 -8.86 -10.62
N PRO A 119 3.10 -8.09 -11.61
CA PRO A 119 2.34 -6.87 -11.39
C PRO A 119 0.86 -7.15 -11.09
N VAL A 120 0.59 -8.10 -10.20
CA VAL A 120 -0.76 -8.52 -9.86
C VAL A 120 -1.47 -7.45 -9.03
N LEU A 121 -2.59 -6.96 -9.54
CA LEU A 121 -3.53 -6.09 -8.82
C LEU A 121 -4.92 -6.75 -8.70
N GLY A 122 -5.09 -7.68 -7.75
CA GLY A 122 -6.39 -8.32 -7.48
C GLY A 122 -6.75 -9.53 -8.35
N HIS A 123 -5.81 -10.01 -9.17
CA HIS A 123 -5.98 -11.20 -10.00
C HIS A 123 -5.95 -12.49 -9.16
N THR A 124 -5.10 -12.54 -8.14
CA THR A 124 -5.12 -13.60 -7.12
C THR A 124 -6.38 -13.51 -6.27
N LYS A 125 -6.93 -14.66 -5.85
CA LYS A 125 -8.18 -14.72 -5.07
C LYS A 125 -7.96 -15.36 -3.70
N LEU A 126 -8.45 -14.71 -2.65
CA LEU A 126 -8.47 -15.23 -1.29
C LEU A 126 -9.88 -15.69 -0.92
N CYS A 127 -10.03 -16.89 -0.36
CA CYS A 127 -11.29 -17.33 0.22
C CYS A 127 -11.38 -16.85 1.68
N PHE A 128 -12.42 -16.08 2.00
CA PHE A 128 -12.67 -15.56 3.34
C PHE A 128 -14.18 -15.57 3.60
N LYS A 129 -14.60 -16.12 4.75
CA LYS A 129 -16.01 -16.36 5.12
C LYS A 129 -16.83 -17.02 3.99
N GLY A 130 -16.21 -17.97 3.27
CA GLY A 130 -16.85 -18.72 2.17
C GLY A 130 -17.01 -17.95 0.86
N ARG A 131 -16.44 -16.75 0.73
CA ARG A 131 -16.47 -15.93 -0.49
C ARG A 131 -15.05 -15.74 -1.05
N TRP A 132 -14.94 -15.71 -2.37
CA TRP A 132 -13.69 -15.37 -3.06
C TRP A 132 -13.56 -13.86 -3.24
N TRP A 133 -12.48 -13.30 -2.72
CA TRP A 133 -12.13 -11.89 -2.77
C TRP A 133 -10.86 -11.68 -3.60
N PRO A 134 -10.73 -10.56 -4.33
CA PRO A 134 -9.43 -10.18 -4.89
C PRO A 134 -8.44 -9.96 -3.75
N ALA A 135 -7.27 -10.60 -3.86
CA ALA A 135 -6.18 -10.44 -2.93
C ALA A 135 -5.16 -9.45 -3.50
N LEU A 136 -4.79 -8.47 -2.69
CA LEU A 136 -3.64 -7.62 -2.91
C LEU A 136 -2.54 -8.05 -1.94
N HIS A 137 -1.37 -8.35 -2.48
CA HIS A 137 -0.18 -8.67 -1.71
C HIS A 137 1.04 -8.07 -2.39
N GLY A 138 2.08 -7.82 -1.60
CA GLY A 138 3.40 -7.46 -2.09
C GLY A 138 4.12 -8.67 -2.67
N CYS A 139 5.37 -8.45 -3.04
CA CYS A 139 6.26 -9.48 -3.57
C CYS A 139 7.58 -9.55 -2.79
N GLY A 140 7.68 -8.83 -1.68
CA GLY A 140 8.94 -8.67 -0.94
C GLY A 140 9.30 -9.88 -0.09
N MET A 141 8.31 -10.65 0.37
CA MET A 141 8.56 -11.85 1.16
C MET A 141 7.90 -13.08 0.52
N VAL A 142 8.73 -14.10 0.25
CA VAL A 142 8.25 -15.47 0.04
C VAL A 142 7.25 -15.75 1.18
N HIS A 143 6.05 -16.23 0.85
CA HIS A 143 4.95 -16.57 1.79
C HIS A 143 3.90 -15.49 2.14
N GLU A 144 3.93 -14.25 1.64
CA GLU A 144 2.84 -13.27 1.94
C GLU A 144 1.46 -13.83 1.57
N TYR A 145 1.29 -14.30 0.34
CA TYR A 145 0.02 -14.90 -0.10
C TYR A 145 -0.33 -16.17 0.68
N SER A 146 0.65 -17.03 0.98
CA SER A 146 0.42 -18.25 1.75
C SER A 146 -0.09 -17.95 3.17
N ARG A 147 0.37 -16.86 3.79
CA ARG A 147 -0.14 -16.40 5.10
C ARG A 147 -1.58 -15.90 4.98
N LEU A 148 -1.90 -15.16 3.92
CA LEU A 148 -3.27 -14.70 3.67
C LEU A 148 -4.27 -15.85 3.58
N CYS A 149 -3.88 -17.04 3.08
CA CYS A 149 -4.75 -18.22 3.06
C CYS A 149 -5.28 -18.62 4.45
N PHE A 150 -4.58 -18.27 5.54
CA PHE A 150 -5.02 -18.53 6.92
C PHE A 150 -5.82 -17.36 7.54
N ALA A 151 -6.01 -16.25 6.80
CA ALA A 151 -6.63 -15.03 7.33
C ALA A 151 -7.99 -15.29 7.96
N ASN A 152 -8.81 -16.17 7.37
CA ASN A 152 -10.13 -16.48 7.91
C ASN A 152 -10.06 -17.02 9.35
N SER A 153 -9.19 -18.01 9.58
CA SER A 153 -9.06 -18.64 10.90
C SER A 153 -8.36 -17.72 11.90
N ILE A 154 -7.32 -16.99 11.47
CA ILE A 154 -6.58 -16.06 12.32
C ILE A 154 -7.47 -14.88 12.76
N CYS A 155 -8.19 -14.27 11.81
CA CYS A 155 -9.06 -13.13 12.13
C CYS A 155 -10.26 -13.55 12.97
N GLN A 156 -10.78 -14.77 12.77
CA GLN A 156 -11.84 -15.32 13.62
C GLN A 156 -11.36 -15.48 15.06
N GLU A 157 -10.18 -16.08 15.26
CA GLU A 157 -9.61 -16.27 16.60
C GLU A 157 -9.27 -14.92 17.27
N ALA A 158 -8.77 -13.96 16.50
CA ALA A 158 -8.47 -12.61 16.98
C ALA A 158 -9.71 -11.72 17.21
N GLY A 159 -10.91 -12.18 16.84
CA GLY A 159 -12.13 -11.37 16.89
C GLY A 159 -12.12 -10.17 15.95
N LYS A 160 -11.43 -10.29 14.80
CA LYS A 160 -11.21 -9.24 13.77
C LYS A 160 -11.74 -9.58 12.38
N SER A 161 -12.69 -10.52 12.30
CA SER A 161 -13.21 -11.00 11.02
C SER A 161 -13.94 -9.93 10.21
N ASP A 162 -14.72 -9.07 10.85
CA ASP A 162 -15.55 -8.07 10.15
C ASP A 162 -14.71 -6.86 9.70
N GLU A 163 -13.70 -6.50 10.48
CA GLU A 163 -12.68 -5.53 10.11
C GLU A 163 -11.86 -6.02 8.90
N PHE A 164 -11.43 -7.29 8.91
CA PHE A 164 -10.71 -7.86 7.76
C PHE A 164 -11.61 -7.95 6.51
N GLU A 165 -12.88 -8.31 6.67
CA GLU A 165 -13.85 -8.31 5.56
C GLU A 165 -14.06 -6.90 4.98
N SER A 166 -14.08 -5.86 5.84
CA SER A 166 -14.15 -4.46 5.40
C SER A 166 -12.93 -4.06 4.57
N LEU A 167 -11.73 -4.52 4.95
CA LEU A 167 -10.51 -4.33 4.17
C LEU A 167 -10.54 -5.08 2.83
N LEU A 168 -11.07 -6.31 2.79
CA LEU A 168 -11.26 -7.04 1.55
C LEU A 168 -12.24 -6.32 0.61
N SER A 169 -13.30 -5.71 1.15
CA SER A 169 -14.22 -4.87 0.39
C SER A 169 -13.53 -3.62 -0.18
N TYR A 170 -12.71 -2.95 0.62
CA TYR A 170 -11.88 -1.82 0.18
C TYR A 170 -10.92 -2.21 -0.97
N VAL A 171 -10.20 -3.33 -0.82
CA VAL A 171 -9.31 -3.86 -1.88
C VAL A 171 -10.11 -4.25 -3.12
N ALA A 172 -11.28 -4.85 -2.97
CA ALA A 172 -12.15 -5.21 -4.09
C ALA A 172 -12.65 -3.98 -4.87
N SER A 173 -13.07 -2.94 -4.16
CA SER A 173 -13.44 -1.65 -4.77
C SER A 173 -12.26 -1.09 -5.58
N MET A 174 -11.08 -0.97 -4.97
CA MET A 174 -9.87 -0.46 -5.63
C MET A 174 -9.51 -1.26 -6.90
N THR A 175 -9.36 -2.57 -6.76
CA THR A 175 -8.95 -3.45 -7.88
C THR A 175 -9.96 -3.44 -9.03
N THR A 176 -11.25 -3.30 -8.74
CA THR A 176 -12.32 -3.22 -9.74
C THR A 176 -12.31 -1.88 -10.47
N LEU A 177 -12.28 -0.77 -9.73
CA LEU A 177 -12.30 0.58 -10.32
C LEU A 177 -11.04 0.92 -11.10
N LEU A 178 -9.90 0.41 -10.65
CA LEU A 178 -8.63 0.52 -11.37
C LEU A 178 -8.49 -0.51 -12.50
N GLU A 179 -9.46 -1.41 -12.70
CA GLU A 179 -9.47 -2.44 -13.75
C GLU A 179 -8.19 -3.29 -13.74
N GLY A 180 -7.73 -3.71 -12.55
CA GLY A 180 -6.46 -4.44 -12.39
C GLY A 180 -5.24 -3.64 -12.83
N ALA A 181 -5.36 -2.32 -12.89
CA ALA A 181 -4.43 -1.38 -13.50
C ALA A 181 -4.10 -1.70 -14.96
N GLY A 182 -4.98 -2.41 -15.68
CA GLY A 182 -4.80 -2.76 -17.09
C GLY A 182 -3.77 -3.85 -17.35
N TRP A 183 -3.35 -4.63 -16.35
CA TRP A 183 -2.51 -5.80 -16.60
C TRP A 183 -3.36 -6.95 -17.16
N ASP A 184 -2.90 -7.54 -18.26
CA ASP A 184 -3.58 -8.59 -19.01
C ASP A 184 -2.81 -9.93 -19.02
N GLY A 185 -1.71 -10.01 -18.28
CA GLY A 185 -0.83 -11.19 -18.26
C GLY A 185 0.43 -11.05 -19.11
N GLU A 186 0.68 -9.90 -19.75
CA GLU A 186 1.91 -9.64 -20.49
C GLU A 186 3.19 -9.71 -19.62
N GLU A 187 4.32 -9.98 -20.28
CA GLU A 187 5.65 -10.01 -19.66
C GLU A 187 5.98 -8.67 -19.00
N VAL A 188 6.62 -8.74 -17.84
CA VAL A 188 7.04 -7.56 -17.09
C VAL A 188 8.13 -6.84 -17.89
N GLY A 189 7.86 -5.59 -18.28
CA GLY A 189 8.83 -4.74 -18.97
C GLY A 189 10.03 -4.36 -18.08
N ASP A 190 10.89 -3.49 -18.61
CA ASP A 190 12.03 -2.97 -17.86
C ASP A 190 11.60 -2.34 -16.53
N ILE A 191 12.39 -2.56 -15.48
CA ILE A 191 12.19 -1.93 -14.18
C ILE A 191 12.45 -0.43 -14.33
N ALA A 192 11.38 0.33 -14.48
CA ALA A 192 11.38 1.77 -14.60
C ALA A 192 10.18 2.34 -13.83
N LEU A 193 10.19 3.65 -13.58
CA LEU A 193 8.97 4.36 -13.27
C LEU A 193 8.30 4.69 -14.60
N HIS A 194 7.10 4.16 -14.81
CA HIS A 194 6.28 4.32 -16.00
C HIS A 194 5.12 5.28 -15.74
N MET A 195 4.83 6.11 -16.74
CA MET A 195 3.71 7.05 -16.71
C MET A 195 2.38 6.28 -16.79
N PRO A 196 1.49 6.39 -15.79
CA PRO A 196 0.16 5.79 -15.89
C PRO A 196 -0.67 6.42 -17.01
N THR A 197 -1.55 5.64 -17.63
CA THR A 197 -2.40 6.12 -18.73
C THR A 197 -3.45 7.14 -18.27
N ALA A 198 -4.01 7.90 -19.22
CA ALA A 198 -5.13 8.79 -18.96
C ALA A 198 -6.35 8.06 -18.37
N SER A 199 -6.59 6.82 -18.82
CA SER A 199 -7.66 5.97 -18.29
C SER A 199 -7.41 5.62 -16.82
N HIS A 200 -6.17 5.20 -16.48
CA HIS A 200 -5.81 4.87 -15.10
C HIS A 200 -5.90 6.08 -14.17
N TRP A 201 -5.49 7.26 -14.64
CA TRP A 201 -5.67 8.52 -13.90
C TRP A 201 -7.15 8.83 -13.66
N GLY A 202 -8.01 8.73 -14.69
CA GLY A 202 -9.45 8.95 -14.56
C GLY A 202 -10.11 7.95 -13.60
N ASN A 203 -9.71 6.67 -13.67
CA ASN A 203 -10.17 5.62 -12.76
C ASN A 203 -9.74 5.88 -11.32
N THR A 204 -8.49 6.32 -11.11
CA THR A 204 -7.98 6.71 -9.79
C THR A 204 -8.76 7.90 -9.24
N ALA A 205 -9.01 8.93 -10.04
CA ALA A 205 -9.77 10.11 -9.61
C ALA A 205 -11.19 9.73 -9.17
N ARG A 206 -11.89 8.92 -9.97
CA ARG A 206 -13.22 8.38 -9.62
C ARG A 206 -13.19 7.57 -8.32
N TRP A 207 -12.17 6.73 -8.13
CA TRP A 207 -12.04 5.95 -6.89
C TRP A 207 -11.82 6.83 -5.64
N PHE A 208 -11.06 7.92 -5.77
CA PHE A 208 -10.94 8.93 -4.70
C PHE A 208 -12.26 9.65 -4.43
N GLU A 209 -13.03 9.99 -5.47
CA GLU A 209 -14.35 10.63 -5.34
C GLU A 209 -15.36 9.72 -4.62
N GLU A 210 -15.35 8.42 -4.91
CA GLU A 210 -16.18 7.42 -4.21
C GLU A 210 -15.75 7.20 -2.76
N SER A 211 -14.50 7.53 -2.41
CA SER A 211 -13.95 7.49 -1.06
C SER A 211 -14.23 6.19 -0.29
N PRO A 212 -13.99 4.99 -0.86
CA PRO A 212 -14.28 3.72 -0.16
C PRO A 212 -13.47 3.55 1.13
N TYR A 213 -12.31 4.21 1.25
CA TYR A 213 -11.53 4.28 2.49
C TYR A 213 -12.26 4.99 3.63
N ALA A 214 -13.23 5.87 3.35
CA ALA A 214 -14.02 6.53 4.39
C ALA A 214 -15.03 5.59 5.07
N GLN A 215 -15.28 4.42 4.48
CA GLN A 215 -16.15 3.38 5.05
C GLN A 215 -15.39 2.39 5.93
N LEU A 216 -14.05 2.49 6.00
CA LEU A 216 -13.27 1.61 6.84
C LEU A 216 -13.50 1.91 8.33
N PRO A 217 -13.57 0.87 9.18
CA PRO A 217 -13.63 1.05 10.63
C PRO A 217 -12.48 1.92 11.16
N SER A 218 -12.74 2.71 12.19
CA SER A 218 -11.73 3.64 12.75
C SER A 218 -10.51 2.92 13.30
N ASP A 219 -10.69 1.74 13.89
CA ASP A 219 -9.61 0.91 14.43
C ASP A 219 -8.71 0.35 13.31
N VAL A 220 -9.31 -0.03 12.18
CA VAL A 220 -8.57 -0.40 10.95
C VAL A 220 -7.70 0.76 10.49
N LEU A 221 -8.28 1.96 10.40
CA LEU A 221 -7.53 3.16 10.00
C LEU A 221 -6.42 3.50 10.99
N GLU A 222 -6.64 3.36 12.30
CA GLU A 222 -5.62 3.58 13.32
C GLU A 222 -4.44 2.61 13.19
N VAL A 223 -4.70 1.32 13.03
CA VAL A 223 -3.66 0.29 12.84
C VAL A 223 -2.83 0.56 11.59
N LEU A 224 -3.48 0.94 10.48
CA LEU A 224 -2.86 1.08 9.16
C LEU A 224 -2.34 2.50 8.84
N SER A 225 -2.54 3.46 9.75
CA SER A 225 -1.94 4.80 9.72
C SER A 225 -0.91 5.03 10.82
N ASN A 226 -0.52 3.97 11.54
CA ASN A 226 0.38 4.08 12.68
C ASN A 226 1.76 4.59 12.24
N LYS A 227 2.12 5.80 12.70
CA LYS A 227 3.42 6.44 12.44
C LYS A 227 4.58 5.75 13.18
N ASP A 228 4.25 4.94 14.17
CA ASP A 228 5.15 4.02 14.86
C ASP A 228 5.15 2.64 14.16
N LYS A 229 4.78 2.54 12.88
CA LYS A 229 5.21 1.45 11.97
C LYS A 229 6.12 1.93 10.83
N PRO A 230 7.01 1.06 10.30
CA PRO A 230 7.91 1.45 9.20
C PRO A 230 7.10 2.00 8.03
N VAL A 231 7.69 2.90 7.26
CA VAL A 231 6.95 3.61 6.21
C VAL A 231 6.42 2.66 5.11
N GLU A 232 7.09 1.53 4.90
CA GLU A 232 6.63 0.44 4.05
C GLU A 232 5.39 -0.30 4.59
N ASN A 233 4.96 -0.04 5.82
CA ASN A 233 3.72 -0.54 6.41
C ASN A 233 2.66 0.55 6.55
N ALA A 234 2.91 1.76 6.04
CA ALA A 234 1.92 2.83 6.01
C ALA A 234 0.99 2.66 4.80
N HIS A 235 -0.32 2.69 5.05
CA HIS A 235 -1.37 2.57 4.04
C HIS A 235 -2.26 3.80 3.97
N PHE A 236 -2.20 4.65 4.98
CA PHE A 236 -2.97 5.87 5.07
C PHE A 236 -2.14 6.98 5.70
N VAL A 237 -2.40 8.22 5.28
CA VAL A 237 -1.86 9.42 5.90
C VAL A 237 -3.02 10.28 6.41
N LYS A 238 -2.92 10.69 7.68
CA LYS A 238 -3.88 11.59 8.32
C LYS A 238 -3.36 13.02 8.24
N ARG A 239 -4.18 13.93 7.74
CA ARG A 239 -3.87 15.36 7.71
C ARG A 239 -5.11 16.16 8.06
N ALA A 240 -5.01 16.98 9.10
CA ALA A 240 -6.17 17.52 9.79
C ALA A 240 -7.15 16.37 10.13
N ASP A 241 -8.45 16.56 9.88
CA ASP A 241 -9.49 15.56 10.16
C ASP A 241 -9.76 14.62 8.98
N THR A 242 -8.89 14.60 7.97
CA THR A 242 -9.08 13.77 6.77
C THR A 242 -8.00 12.70 6.66
N THR A 243 -8.43 11.49 6.31
CA THR A 243 -7.54 10.36 6.02
C THR A 243 -7.47 10.15 4.51
N TYR A 244 -6.25 10.04 3.99
CA TYR A 244 -5.99 9.80 2.57
C TYR A 244 -5.29 8.46 2.39
N PRO A 245 -5.68 7.67 1.38
CA PRO A 245 -5.03 6.40 1.10
C PRO A 245 -3.66 6.60 0.45
N LEU A 246 -2.71 5.77 0.86
CA LEU A 246 -1.42 5.58 0.22
C LEU A 246 -1.44 4.20 -0.42
N PHE A 247 -1.14 4.11 -1.71
CA PHE A 247 -1.10 2.79 -2.33
C PHE A 247 0.09 2.01 -1.78
N ASN A 248 -0.21 0.87 -1.19
CA ASN A 248 0.77 -0.07 -0.69
C ASN A 248 0.17 -1.50 -0.79
N PRO A 249 0.83 -2.42 -1.52
CA PRO A 249 0.26 -3.74 -1.78
C PRO A 249 0.23 -4.65 -0.55
N SER A 250 0.90 -4.31 0.55
CA SER A 250 0.94 -5.13 1.77
C SER A 250 -0.27 -4.93 2.72
N ILE A 251 -1.29 -4.14 2.36
CA ILE A 251 -2.37 -3.75 3.28
C ILE A 251 -3.04 -4.93 4.00
N LEU A 252 -3.32 -6.02 3.27
CA LEU A 252 -3.96 -7.20 3.84
C LEU A 252 -3.02 -7.96 4.77
N ILE A 253 -1.73 -8.08 4.40
CA ILE A 253 -0.77 -8.84 5.20
C ILE A 253 -0.33 -8.06 6.45
N ASP A 254 -0.27 -6.73 6.37
CA ASP A 254 0.07 -5.87 7.51
C ASP A 254 -1.04 -5.86 8.56
N TYR A 255 -2.31 -5.85 8.12
CA TYR A 255 -3.43 -5.99 9.04
C TYR A 255 -3.52 -7.41 9.62
N LEU A 256 -3.27 -8.45 8.80
CA LEU A 256 -3.17 -9.82 9.30
C LEU A 256 -2.04 -9.98 10.33
N GLY A 257 -0.91 -9.32 10.13
CA GLY A 257 0.19 -9.26 11.08
C GLY A 257 -0.25 -8.69 12.43
N PHE A 258 -1.01 -7.61 12.42
CA PHE A 258 -1.64 -7.07 13.64
C PHE A 258 -2.59 -8.10 14.30
N CYS A 259 -3.44 -8.79 13.54
CA CYS A 259 -4.28 -9.86 14.10
C CYS A 259 -3.46 -10.97 14.77
N CYS A 260 -2.33 -11.36 14.18
CA CYS A 260 -1.42 -12.35 14.78
C CYS A 260 -0.82 -11.85 16.11
N GLU A 261 -0.47 -10.57 16.21
CA GLU A 261 0.09 -9.97 17.43
C GLU A 261 -0.90 -9.93 18.61
N LEU A 262 -2.22 -9.98 18.34
CA LEU A 262 -3.26 -10.08 19.36
C LEU A 262 -3.38 -11.49 19.97
N LEU A 263 -2.81 -12.50 19.32
CA LEU A 263 -2.92 -13.90 19.71
C LEU A 263 -1.64 -14.36 20.40
N ASP A 264 -1.80 -15.18 21.45
CA ASP A 264 -0.66 -15.94 21.96
C ASP A 264 -0.27 -17.06 20.98
N THR A 265 0.95 -17.60 21.15
CA THR A 265 1.47 -18.65 20.26
C THR A 265 0.54 -19.87 20.18
N LYS A 266 -0.13 -20.23 21.28
CA LYS A 266 -1.00 -21.41 21.32
C LYS A 266 -2.27 -21.17 20.51
N ALA A 267 -2.90 -20.01 20.66
CA ALA A 267 -4.07 -19.61 19.89
C ALA A 267 -3.75 -19.51 18.40
N LEU A 268 -2.61 -18.90 18.04
CA LEU A 268 -2.18 -18.79 16.65
C LEU A 268 -1.92 -20.17 16.00
N THR A 269 -1.19 -21.06 16.68
CA THR A 269 -0.99 -22.44 16.20
C THR A 269 -2.31 -23.18 16.08
N GLY A 270 -3.20 -23.05 17.08
CA GLY A 270 -4.53 -23.67 17.04
C GLY A 270 -5.39 -23.21 15.87
N ALA A 271 -5.34 -21.91 15.52
CA ALA A 271 -6.06 -21.36 14.38
C ALA A 271 -5.53 -21.92 13.05
N VAL A 272 -4.20 -22.05 12.90
CA VAL A 272 -3.56 -22.62 11.71
C VAL A 272 -3.87 -24.12 11.59
N ASP A 273 -3.70 -24.89 12.67
CA ASP A 273 -3.94 -26.33 12.68
C ASP A 273 -5.40 -26.67 12.36
N SER A 274 -6.34 -25.93 12.94
CA SER A 274 -7.77 -26.11 12.65
C SER A 274 -8.11 -25.82 11.19
N HIS A 275 -7.47 -24.81 10.60
CA HIS A 275 -7.64 -24.49 9.18
C HIS A 275 -7.11 -25.62 8.27
N LEU A 276 -5.92 -26.15 8.60
CA LEU A 276 -5.31 -27.25 7.85
C LEU A 276 -6.15 -28.53 7.95
N ALA A 277 -6.64 -28.86 9.15
CA ALA A 277 -7.52 -30.01 9.37
C ALA A 277 -8.82 -29.87 8.55
N PHE A 278 -9.46 -28.71 8.58
CA PHE A 278 -10.67 -28.44 7.80
C PHE A 278 -10.43 -28.62 6.29
N ASN A 279 -9.34 -28.08 5.75
CA ASN A 279 -9.02 -28.21 4.34
C ASN A 279 -8.69 -29.66 3.95
N ALA A 280 -7.99 -30.40 4.81
CA ALA A 280 -7.70 -31.80 4.60
C ALA A 280 -9.00 -32.63 4.55
N ASP A 281 -9.88 -32.46 5.55
CA ASP A 281 -11.16 -33.16 5.62
C ASP A 281 -12.06 -32.85 4.42
N SER A 282 -12.12 -31.58 4.01
CA SER A 282 -12.86 -31.16 2.83
C SER A 282 -12.34 -31.85 1.55
N PHE A 283 -11.02 -31.93 1.38
CA PHE A 283 -10.41 -32.61 0.25
C PHE A 283 -10.69 -34.11 0.25
N TYR A 284 -10.52 -34.79 1.39
CA TYR A 284 -10.79 -36.22 1.53
C TYR A 284 -12.25 -36.55 1.25
N THR A 285 -13.17 -35.77 1.80
CA THR A 285 -14.61 -36.00 1.62
C THR A 285 -15.01 -35.80 0.16
N SER A 286 -14.58 -34.71 -0.47
CA SER A 286 -14.97 -34.36 -1.84
C SER A 286 -14.32 -35.19 -2.96
N ASN A 287 -13.16 -35.82 -2.71
CA ASN A 287 -12.40 -36.49 -3.79
C ASN A 287 -12.16 -37.98 -3.57
N ILE A 288 -12.30 -38.49 -2.34
CA ILE A 288 -11.96 -39.88 -2.01
C ILE A 288 -13.17 -40.69 -1.54
N LEU A 289 -14.10 -40.10 -0.80
CA LEU A 289 -15.29 -40.81 -0.29
C LEU A 289 -16.49 -40.77 -1.25
N ASP A 290 -16.57 -39.76 -2.13
CA ASP A 290 -17.62 -39.62 -3.15
C ASP A 290 -17.26 -40.29 -4.50
N ARG A 291 -16.26 -41.18 -4.53
CA ARG A 291 -15.90 -42.05 -5.67
C ARG A 291 -16.09 -43.52 -5.32
#